data_AF-A0A0H3ZRH7-F1
#
_entry.id   AF-A0A0H3ZRH7-F1
#
_cell.length_a   1.000
_cell.length_b   1.000
_cell.length_c   1.000
_cell.angle_alpha   90.00
_cell.angle_beta   90.00
_cell.angle_gamma   90.00
#
_symmetry.space_group_name_H-M   'P 1'
#
loop_
_entity.id
_entity.type
_entity.pdbx_description
1 polymer ?
#
loop_
_entity_poly.entity_id
_entity_poly.type
_entity_poly.pdbx_seq_one_letter_code
_entity_poly.pdbx_strand_id
1 'polypeptide(L)' 'MSGFKDGYEPTKEDLDNHSQQLDPEHDAYWQSRGEDERPEDWENR' A
#
# COMPACT_ATOMS: atom_id res chain seq x y z
N MET A 1 2.01 16.01 11.18
CA MET A 1 0.78 15.31 10.77
C MET A 1 0.86 13.90 11.33
N SER A 2 -0.08 13.50 12.17
CA SER A 2 -0.79 12.21 12.17
C SER A 2 -1.38 11.99 13.56
N GLY A 3 -2.72 12.00 13.62
CA GLY A 3 -3.50 11.92 14.84
C GLY A 3 -3.69 10.48 15.31
N PHE A 4 -2.63 9.86 15.81
CA PHE A 4 -2.80 8.67 16.64
C PHE A 4 -3.30 9.15 18.00
N LYS A 5 -4.51 8.75 18.37
CA LYS A 5 -5.16 9.09 19.64
C LYS A 5 -4.20 8.74 20.79
N ASP A 6 -3.99 9.69 21.71
CA ASP A 6 -3.14 9.50 22.90
C ASP A 6 -3.46 8.16 23.57
N GLY A 7 -2.47 7.26 23.63
CA GLY A 7 -2.58 5.92 24.24
C GLY A 7 -2.83 4.75 23.28
N TYR A 8 -2.87 4.96 21.96
CA TYR A 8 -2.90 3.85 21.01
C TYR A 8 -1.49 3.29 20.78
N GLU A 9 -1.20 2.10 21.31
CA GLU A 9 -0.01 1.35 20.92
C GLU A 9 -0.32 0.59 19.63
N PRO A 10 0.37 0.89 18.51
CA PRO A 10 0.18 0.19 17.26
C PRO A 10 0.45 -1.30 17.45
N THR A 11 -0.49 -2.15 17.06
CA THR A 11 -0.26 -3.59 17.11
C THR A 11 0.69 -4.01 15.99
N LYS A 12 1.20 -5.24 16.07
CA LYS A 12 1.98 -5.80 14.97
C LYS A 12 1.16 -5.82 13.67
N GLU A 13 -0.14 -6.09 13.74
CA GLU A 13 -1.01 -6.05 12.56
C GLU A 13 -1.21 -4.63 12.01
N ASP A 14 -1.24 -3.61 12.86
CA ASP A 14 -1.34 -2.20 12.39
C ASP A 14 -0.06 -1.75 11.68
N LEU A 15 1.09 -2.16 12.20
CA LEU A 15 2.39 -1.88 11.59
C LEU A 15 2.62 -2.72 10.32
N ASP A 16 2.13 -3.97 10.32
CA ASP A 16 2.20 -4.88 9.19
C ASP A 16 1.09 -4.62 8.15
N ASN A 17 0.18 -3.66 8.39
CA ASN A 17 -0.82 -3.24 7.40
C ASN A 17 -0.15 -2.41 6.29
N HIS A 18 0.54 -3.12 5.40
CA HIS A 18 1.09 -2.62 4.16
C HIS A 18 0.11 -2.87 3.00
N SER A 19 -1.18 -2.58 3.18
CA SER A 19 -2.14 -2.64 2.06
C SER A 19 -1.87 -1.49 1.08
N GLN A 20 -0.76 -1.58 0.33
CA GLN A 20 -0.37 -0.72 -0.78
C GLN A 20 -1.21 -1.03 -2.04
N GLN A 21 -2.42 -1.58 -1.85
CA GLN A 21 -3.32 -2.00 -2.93
C GLN A 21 -3.91 -0.82 -3.70
N LEU A 22 -3.81 0.40 -3.18
CA LEU A 22 -4.21 1.65 -3.84
C LEU A 22 -3.02 2.49 -4.30
N ASP A 23 -1.80 1.94 -4.19
CA ASP A 23 -0.57 2.62 -4.57
C ASP A 23 -0.02 2.05 -5.88
N PRO A 24 -0.13 2.76 -7.02
CA PRO A 24 0.38 2.30 -8.30
C PRO A 24 1.92 2.17 -8.34
N GLU A 25 2.64 2.71 -7.36
CA GLU A 25 4.07 2.45 -7.23
C GLU A 25 4.37 1.03 -6.76
N HIS A 26 3.41 0.34 -6.12
CA HIS A 26 3.62 -0.99 -5.53
C HIS A 26 2.94 -2.11 -6.33
N ASP A 27 3.58 -3.28 -6.40
CA ASP A 27 3.07 -4.43 -7.17
C ASP A 27 1.71 -4.92 -6.67
N ALA A 28 1.42 -4.74 -5.37
CA ALA A 28 0.13 -5.10 -4.77
C ALA A 28 -1.06 -4.40 -5.44
N TYR A 29 -0.87 -3.19 -5.97
CA TYR A 29 -1.89 -2.47 -6.74
C TYR A 29 -2.15 -3.16 -8.09
N TRP A 30 -1.09 -3.54 -8.81
CA TRP A 30 -1.18 -4.17 -10.13
C TRP A 30 -1.71 -5.60 -10.05
N GLN A 31 -1.26 -6.37 -9.07
CA GLN A 31 -1.79 -7.70 -8.74
C GLN A 31 -3.29 -7.69 -8.45
N SER A 32 -3.76 -6.68 -7.72
CA SER A 32 -5.19 -6.51 -7.44
C SER A 32 -6.02 -6.16 -8.70
N ARG A 33 -5.37 -5.72 -9.78
CA ARG A 33 -5.97 -5.41 -11.09
C ARG A 33 -5.86 -6.58 -12.09
N GLY A 34 -5.21 -7.67 -11.70
CA GLY A 34 -4.99 -8.84 -12.55
C GLY A 34 -3.71 -8.77 -13.38
N GLU A 35 -2.77 -7.91 -13.01
CA GLU A 35 -1.45 -7.79 -13.64
C GLU A 35 -0.41 -8.46 -12.74
N ASP A 36 0.52 -9.22 -13.32
CA ASP A 36 1.51 -9.97 -12.53
C ASP A 36 2.52 -9.05 -11.82
N GLU A 37 2.92 -7.93 -12.41
CA GLU A 37 3.84 -6.97 -11.78
C GLU A 37 3.53 -5.57 -12.31
N ARG A 38 4.11 -4.54 -11.67
CA ARG A 38 4.02 -3.17 -12.16
C ARG A 38 4.63 -3.04 -13.56
N PRO A 39 3.88 -2.59 -14.58
CA PRO A 39 4.42 -2.32 -15.91
C PRO A 39 5.48 -1.22 -15.86
N GLU A 40 6.55 -1.31 -16.63
CA GLU A 40 7.67 -0.36 -16.56
C GLU A 40 7.32 1.06 -17.06
N ASP A 41 6.28 1.17 -17.89
CA ASP A 41 5.77 2.43 -18.45
C ASP A 41 4.50 2.94 -17.75
N TRP A 42 4.25 2.50 -16.51
CA TRP A 42 3.01 2.83 -15.80
C TRP A 42 2.84 4.33 -15.51
N GLU A 43 3.94 5.08 -15.34
CA GLU A 43 3.90 6.53 -15.12
C GLU A 43 3.48 7.33 -16.37
N ASN A 44 3.70 6.80 -17.57
CA ASN A 44 3.34 7.47 -18.83
C ASN A 44 2.01 6.98 -19.43
N ARG A 45 1.26 6.13 -18.72
CA ARG A 45 0.01 5.51 -19.20
C ARG A 45 -1.24 6.37 -18.97
#